data_AF-A0A1S3F5H6-F1
#
_entry.id   AF-A0A1S3F5H6-F1
#
_cell.length_a   1.000
_cell.length_b   1.000
_cell.length_c   1.000
_cell.angle_alpha   90.00
_cell.angle_beta   90.00
_cell.angle_gamma   90.00
#
_symmetry.space_group_name_H-M   'P 1'
#
loop_
_entity.id
_entity.type
_entity.pdbx_description
1 polymer ?
#
loop_
_entity_poly.entity_id
_entity_poly.type
_entity_poly.pdbx_seq_one_letter_code
_entity_poly.pdbx_strand_id
1 'polypeptide(L)'
;METRSPAPRKQLCPSGIAVLAFLSLLSCLLPSSEAKVYSRCELARVLQNFGLDGFRGYDLADWVCLAYFTSGFNTAAVDHEADGSTNNGLFQISSRRWCKNLTPNAINICRMYCTDLLNPNLKDTVICAMKIAQEPQGLGYWEAWRHHCQGKDLRDWVDGCDF
;
A
#
# COMPACT_ATOMS: atom_id res chain seq x y z
N MET A 1 -22.24 25.16 -63.36
CA MET A 1 -21.41 25.08 -62.14
C MET A 1 -22.05 24.02 -61.25
N GLU A 2 -21.59 22.77 -61.34
CA GLU A 2 -22.13 21.68 -60.51
C GLU A 2 -21.54 21.76 -59.10
N THR A 3 -22.42 21.82 -58.11
CA THR A 3 -22.08 21.76 -56.69
C THR A 3 -21.90 20.30 -56.27
N ARG A 4 -20.66 19.89 -55.99
CA ARG A 4 -20.38 18.57 -55.38
C ARG A 4 -20.86 18.59 -53.92
N SER A 5 -21.87 17.78 -53.61
CA SER A 5 -22.27 17.49 -52.23
C SER A 5 -21.25 16.55 -51.55
N PRO A 6 -20.91 16.75 -50.25
CA PRO A 6 -20.08 15.81 -49.51
C PRO A 6 -20.81 14.49 -49.24
N ALA A 7 -20.12 13.37 -49.37
CA ALA A 7 -20.66 12.05 -49.03
C ALA A 7 -20.90 11.91 -47.51
N PRO A 8 -21.96 11.20 -47.08
CA PRO A 8 -22.26 11.03 -45.67
C PRO A 8 -21.20 10.16 -44.99
N ARG A 9 -20.65 10.65 -43.88
CA ARG A 9 -19.77 9.85 -42.99
C ARG A 9 -20.59 8.68 -42.46
N LYS A 10 -20.25 7.45 -42.87
CA LYS A 10 -20.81 6.23 -42.29
C LYS A 10 -20.33 6.14 -40.83
N GLN A 11 -21.22 6.40 -39.88
CA GLN A 11 -20.98 6.09 -38.48
C GLN A 11 -20.94 4.57 -38.34
N LEU A 12 -19.76 4.03 -38.05
CA LEU A 12 -19.58 2.63 -37.74
C LEU A 12 -20.00 2.42 -36.29
N CYS A 13 -21.26 2.04 -36.07
CA CYS A 13 -21.72 1.58 -34.76
C CYS A 13 -21.15 0.17 -34.54
N PRO A 14 -20.24 -0.04 -33.57
CA PRO A 14 -19.80 -1.39 -33.24
C PRO A 14 -21.00 -2.21 -32.78
N SER A 15 -21.12 -3.43 -33.31
CA SER A 15 -22.12 -4.41 -32.89
C SER A 15 -22.10 -4.56 -31.36
N GLY A 16 -23.25 -4.75 -30.71
CA GLY A 16 -23.32 -5.00 -29.27
C GLY A 16 -22.43 -6.18 -28.84
N ILE A 17 -22.21 -7.16 -29.72
CA ILE A 17 -21.28 -8.28 -29.52
C ILE A 17 -19.83 -7.79 -29.44
N ALA A 18 -19.44 -6.86 -30.33
CA ALA A 18 -18.10 -6.29 -30.33
C ALA A 18 -17.86 -5.44 -29.07
N VAL A 19 -18.88 -4.71 -28.60
CA VAL A 19 -18.81 -3.94 -27.35
C VAL A 19 -18.67 -4.87 -26.14
N LEU A 20 -19.47 -5.94 -26.06
CA LEU A 20 -19.41 -6.92 -24.97
C LEU A 20 -18.07 -7.69 -24.94
N ALA A 21 -17.54 -8.04 -26.11
CA ALA A 21 -16.23 -8.67 -26.23
C ALA A 21 -15.12 -7.72 -25.76
N PHE A 22 -15.19 -6.44 -26.13
CA PHE A 22 -14.21 -5.43 -25.72
C PHE A 22 -14.24 -5.19 -24.20
N LEU A 23 -15.44 -5.12 -23.60
CA LEU A 23 -15.61 -4.99 -22.15
C LEU A 23 -15.10 -6.23 -21.39
N SER A 24 -15.33 -7.43 -21.92
CA SER A 24 -14.82 -8.67 -21.33
C SER A 24 -13.29 -8.72 -21.38
N LEU A 25 -12.66 -8.32 -22.50
CA LEU A 25 -11.20 -8.20 -22.58
C LEU A 25 -10.64 -7.16 -21.60
N LEU A 26 -11.30 -6.01 -21.42
CA LEU A 26 -10.88 -4.98 -20.47
C LEU A 26 -10.91 -5.49 -19.02
N SER A 27 -11.90 -6.30 -18.67
CA SER A 27 -12.01 -6.87 -17.32
C SER A 27 -10.88 -7.86 -16.99
N CYS A 28 -10.35 -8.58 -17.99
CA CYS A 28 -9.21 -9.51 -17.81
C CYS A 28 -7.85 -8.79 -17.67
N LEU A 29 -7.78 -7.49 -17.99
CA LEU A 29 -6.57 -6.69 -17.83
C LEU A 29 -6.45 -6.04 -16.45
N LEU A 30 -7.46 -6.19 -15.59
CA LEU A 30 -7.39 -5.69 -14.22
C LEU A 30 -6.47 -6.60 -13.42
N PRO A 31 -5.37 -6.09 -12.83
CA PRO A 31 -4.55 -6.90 -11.95
C PRO A 31 -5.40 -7.38 -10.79
N SER A 32 -5.43 -8.70 -10.57
CA SER A 32 -5.97 -9.26 -9.34
C SER A 32 -5.15 -8.69 -8.18
N SER A 33 -5.77 -7.85 -7.35
CA SER A 33 -5.20 -7.44 -6.07
C SER A 33 -5.26 -8.63 -5.13
N GLU A 34 -4.38 -9.61 -5.36
CA GLU A 34 -4.19 -10.76 -4.47
C GLU A 34 -3.68 -10.24 -3.13
N ALA A 35 -4.49 -10.32 -2.08
CA ALA A 35 -4.03 -10.01 -0.72
C ALA A 35 -2.81 -10.89 -0.39
N LYS A 36 -1.72 -10.28 0.09
CA LYS A 36 -0.48 -11.00 0.38
C LYS A 36 -0.20 -10.98 1.88
N VAL A 37 0.05 -12.17 2.44
CA VAL A 37 0.67 -12.32 3.76
C VAL A 37 2.11 -12.76 3.53
N TYR A 38 3.06 -11.91 3.91
CA TYR A 38 4.48 -12.22 3.76
C TYR A 38 4.94 -13.22 4.83
N SER A 39 5.90 -14.07 4.47
CA SER A 39 6.71 -14.74 5.50
C SER A 39 7.74 -13.78 6.10
N ARG A 40 8.26 -14.08 7.30
CA ARG A 40 9.24 -13.25 8.03
C ARG A 40 10.44 -12.86 7.16
N CYS A 41 11.13 -13.85 6.57
CA CYS A 41 12.33 -13.59 5.78
C CYS A 41 12.04 -13.01 4.39
N GLU A 42 10.91 -13.37 3.78
CA GLU A 42 10.49 -12.72 2.54
C GLU A 42 10.26 -11.23 2.76
N LEU A 43 9.58 -10.86 3.85
CA LEU A 43 9.38 -9.46 4.20
C LEU A 43 10.71 -8.77 4.49
N ALA A 44 11.57 -9.38 5.33
CA ALA A 44 12.87 -8.82 5.67
C ALA A 44 13.69 -8.48 4.41
N ARG A 45 13.77 -9.40 3.43
CA ARG A 45 14.46 -9.15 2.16
C ARG A 45 13.84 -8.00 1.38
N VAL A 46 12.51 -7.94 1.29
CA VAL A 46 11.83 -6.83 0.58
C VAL A 46 12.10 -5.49 1.25
N LEU A 47 11.97 -5.40 2.58
CA LEU A 47 12.22 -4.17 3.34
C LEU A 47 13.69 -3.73 3.25
N GLN A 48 14.63 -4.67 3.26
CA GLN A 48 16.05 -4.40 3.03
C GLN A 48 16.30 -3.84 1.62
N ASN A 49 15.68 -4.42 0.59
CA ASN A 49 15.78 -3.93 -0.78
C ASN A 49 15.20 -2.52 -0.96
N PHE A 50 14.25 -2.12 -0.11
CA PHE A 50 13.77 -0.74 -0.04
C PHE A 50 14.68 0.20 0.79
N GLY A 51 15.74 -0.30 1.40
CA GLY A 51 16.71 0.48 2.16
C GLY A 51 16.24 0.86 3.57
N LEU A 52 15.40 0.04 4.20
CA LEU A 52 14.95 0.29 5.58
C LEU A 52 15.97 -0.13 6.64
N ASP A 53 16.94 -0.98 6.30
CA ASP A 53 18.00 -1.38 7.23
C ASP A 53 18.92 -0.18 7.55
N GLY A 54 18.94 0.22 8.82
CA GLY A 54 19.62 1.41 9.31
C GLY A 54 18.90 2.74 9.04
N PHE A 55 17.71 2.73 8.42
CA PHE A 55 16.98 3.96 8.13
C PHE A 55 16.61 4.67 9.43
N ARG A 56 17.10 5.92 9.60
CA ARG A 56 16.92 6.73 10.82
C ARG A 56 17.44 6.06 12.10
N GLY A 57 18.39 5.12 11.96
CA GLY A 57 18.98 4.40 13.09
C GLY A 57 18.15 3.23 13.60
N TYR A 58 17.16 2.77 12.83
CA TYR A 58 16.41 1.55 13.11
C TYR A 58 16.94 0.41 12.25
N ASP A 59 17.21 -0.73 12.86
CA ASP A 59 17.70 -1.92 12.16
C ASP A 59 16.55 -2.59 11.40
N LEU A 60 16.88 -3.44 10.42
CA LEU A 60 15.85 -4.18 9.67
C LEU A 60 14.88 -4.95 10.59
N ALA A 61 15.39 -5.49 11.69
CA ALA A 61 14.61 -6.21 12.69
C ALA A 61 13.50 -5.38 13.35
N ASP A 62 13.70 -4.06 13.53
CA ASP A 62 12.68 -3.15 14.05
C ASP A 62 11.46 -3.10 13.13
N TRP A 63 11.70 -2.98 11.82
CA TRP A 63 10.65 -2.90 10.80
C TRP A 63 9.89 -4.21 10.66
N VAL A 64 10.59 -5.35 10.72
CA VAL A 64 9.96 -6.67 10.68
C VAL A 64 9.11 -6.89 11.94
N CYS A 65 9.63 -6.55 13.13
CA CYS A 65 8.87 -6.62 14.37
C CYS A 65 7.61 -5.74 14.32
N LEU A 66 7.75 -4.49 13.86
CA LEU A 66 6.63 -3.56 13.68
C LEU A 66 5.55 -4.17 12.77
N ALA A 67 5.93 -4.67 11.59
CA ALA A 67 4.98 -5.25 10.63
C ALA A 67 4.22 -6.45 11.22
N TYR A 68 4.89 -7.28 12.03
CA TYR A 68 4.24 -8.41 12.69
C TYR A 68 3.18 -7.95 13.69
N PHE A 69 3.53 -7.06 14.61
CA PHE A 69 2.61 -6.64 15.67
C PHE A 69 1.52 -5.66 15.20
N THR A 70 1.67 -5.07 14.02
CA THR A 70 0.62 -4.24 13.42
C THR A 70 -0.36 -5.05 12.58
N SER A 71 0.12 -5.95 11.71
CA SER A 71 -0.75 -6.61 10.72
C SER A 71 -0.58 -8.13 10.61
N GLY A 72 0.34 -8.73 11.36
CA GLY A 72 0.73 -10.13 11.15
C GLY A 72 1.27 -10.38 9.74
N PHE A 73 1.98 -9.40 9.17
CA PHE A 73 2.52 -9.41 7.80
C PHE A 73 1.49 -9.38 6.66
N ASN A 74 0.22 -9.10 6.96
CA ASN A 74 -0.85 -9.03 5.96
C ASN A 74 -0.91 -7.64 5.30
N THR A 75 -0.62 -7.55 4.00
CA THR A 75 -0.69 -6.28 3.26
C THR A 75 -2.10 -5.75 3.08
N ALA A 76 -3.13 -6.59 3.18
CA ALA A 76 -4.52 -6.20 3.04
C ALA A 76 -5.23 -5.98 4.39
N ALA A 77 -4.49 -5.92 5.50
CA ALA A 77 -5.07 -5.69 6.82
C ALA A 77 -5.71 -4.29 6.89
N VAL A 78 -6.97 -4.23 7.33
CA VAL A 78 -7.70 -3.00 7.59
C VAL A 78 -8.35 -3.11 8.95
N ASP A 79 -8.10 -2.10 9.78
CA ASP A 79 -8.74 -1.94 11.07
C ASP A 79 -9.57 -0.65 11.10
N HIS A 80 -10.68 -0.67 11.84
CA HIS A 80 -11.67 0.41 11.88
C HIS A 80 -11.75 1.00 13.29
N GLU A 81 -11.42 2.28 13.39
CA GLU A 81 -11.44 3.02 14.65
C GLU A 81 -12.85 3.58 14.95
N ALA A 82 -13.13 3.83 16.22
CA ALA A 82 -14.43 4.32 16.67
C ALA A 82 -14.81 5.70 16.10
N ASP A 83 -13.83 6.51 15.68
CA ASP A 83 -14.05 7.81 15.04
C ASP A 83 -14.31 7.71 13.53
N GLY A 84 -14.38 6.49 12.98
CA GLY A 84 -14.56 6.22 11.56
C GLY A 84 -13.29 6.32 10.73
N SER A 85 -12.13 6.61 11.34
CA SER A 85 -10.85 6.45 10.66
C SER A 85 -10.47 4.97 10.53
N THR A 86 -9.47 4.70 9.69
CA THR A 86 -9.02 3.35 9.34
C THR A 86 -7.52 3.26 9.44
N ASN A 87 -7.00 2.14 9.91
CA ASN A 87 -5.59 1.81 9.85
C ASN A 87 -5.36 0.80 8.73
N ASN A 88 -4.38 1.07 7.84
CA ASN A 88 -4.31 0.39 6.55
C ASN A 88 -2.96 -0.29 6.31
N GLY A 89 -3.04 -1.52 5.81
CA GLY A 89 -1.96 -2.28 5.24
C GLY A 89 -0.94 -2.79 6.25
N LEU A 90 0.25 -3.13 5.73
CA LEU A 90 1.30 -3.83 6.47
C LEU A 90 1.69 -3.13 7.79
N PHE A 91 1.74 -1.80 7.79
CA PHE A 91 2.14 -1.00 8.95
C PHE A 91 0.95 -0.29 9.63
N GLN A 92 -0.30 -0.65 9.31
CA GLN A 92 -1.51 -0.08 9.92
C GLN A 92 -1.49 1.46 9.92
N ILE A 93 -1.24 2.07 8.77
CA ILE A 93 -1.09 3.52 8.62
C ILE A 93 -2.49 4.18 8.66
N SER A 94 -2.65 5.14 9.56
CA SER A 94 -3.94 5.78 9.84
C SER A 94 -4.39 6.79 8.78
N SER A 95 -5.65 6.67 8.34
CA SER A 95 -6.34 7.62 7.46
C SER A 95 -6.66 8.96 8.13
N ARG A 96 -6.55 9.05 9.46
CA ARG A 96 -6.73 10.31 10.20
C ARG A 96 -5.72 11.38 9.78
N ARG A 97 -4.51 10.95 9.38
CA ARG A 97 -3.39 11.87 9.10
C ARG A 97 -2.63 11.57 7.80
N TRP A 98 -2.38 10.30 7.49
CA TRP A 98 -1.32 9.95 6.53
C TRP A 98 -1.82 9.74 5.12
N CYS A 99 -2.90 9.00 4.94
CA CYS A 99 -3.55 8.75 3.66
C CYS A 99 -4.97 9.31 3.66
N LYS A 100 -5.64 9.38 2.50
CA LYS A 100 -7.06 9.77 2.44
C LYS A 100 -7.94 8.61 1.97
N ASN A 101 -9.15 8.59 2.50
CA ASN A 101 -10.28 7.88 1.90
C ASN A 101 -11.05 8.85 0.98
N LEU A 102 -12.32 8.56 0.68
CA LEU A 102 -13.21 9.46 -0.06
C LEU A 102 -13.73 10.63 0.79
N THR A 103 -13.29 10.74 2.04
CA THR A 103 -13.65 11.82 2.97
C THR A 103 -13.06 13.16 2.50
N PRO A 104 -13.87 14.22 2.36
CA PRO A 104 -13.39 15.56 2.08
C PRO A 104 -12.43 16.06 3.18
N ASN A 105 -11.48 16.92 2.81
CA ASN A 105 -10.58 17.64 3.73
C ASN A 105 -9.65 16.79 4.62
N ALA A 106 -9.27 15.58 4.19
CA ALA A 106 -8.24 14.78 4.89
C ALA A 106 -6.84 15.44 4.79
N ILE A 107 -6.06 15.37 5.87
CA ILE A 107 -4.70 15.94 5.95
C ILE A 107 -3.77 15.32 4.89
N ASN A 108 -3.84 13.98 4.74
CA ASN A 108 -3.20 13.22 3.67
C ASN A 108 -1.71 13.55 3.44
N ILE A 109 -0.88 13.47 4.48
CA ILE A 109 0.54 13.84 4.41
C ILE A 109 1.32 13.01 3.36
N CYS A 110 0.99 11.72 3.21
CA CYS A 110 1.63 10.85 2.24
C CYS A 110 1.17 11.12 0.80
N ARG A 111 0.07 11.87 0.61
CA ARG A 111 -0.51 12.25 -0.69
C ARG A 111 -0.96 11.05 -1.53
N MET A 112 -1.65 10.11 -0.91
CA MET A 112 -2.11 8.86 -1.53
C MET A 112 -3.47 8.42 -0.98
N TYR A 113 -4.15 7.52 -1.69
CA TYR A 113 -5.34 6.88 -1.14
C TYR A 113 -4.94 5.78 -0.16
N CYS A 114 -5.73 5.56 0.88
CA CYS A 114 -5.45 4.49 1.83
C CYS A 114 -5.52 3.09 1.18
N THR A 115 -6.26 2.95 0.10
CA THR A 115 -6.29 1.72 -0.73
C THR A 115 -4.95 1.41 -1.38
N ASP A 116 -4.12 2.42 -1.65
CA ASP A 116 -2.78 2.22 -2.25
C ASP A 116 -1.86 1.47 -1.26
N LEU A 117 -2.10 1.62 0.05
CA LEU A 117 -1.37 0.94 1.12
C LEU A 117 -1.74 -0.55 1.27
N LEU A 118 -2.82 -0.99 0.62
CA LEU A 118 -3.28 -2.39 0.63
C LEU A 118 -2.60 -3.25 -0.44
N ASN A 119 -1.78 -2.61 -1.29
CA ASN A 119 -1.10 -3.26 -2.39
C ASN A 119 -0.03 -4.25 -1.88
N PRO A 120 0.03 -5.48 -2.43
CA PRO A 120 1.13 -6.41 -2.16
C PRO A 120 2.51 -5.84 -2.50
N ASN A 121 2.59 -4.97 -3.50
CA ASN A 121 3.80 -4.21 -3.78
C ASN A 121 3.96 -3.11 -2.73
N LEU A 122 4.94 -3.29 -1.84
CA LEU A 122 5.12 -2.43 -0.65
C LEU A 122 5.69 -1.04 -0.93
N LYS A 123 5.87 -0.62 -2.20
CA LYS A 123 6.49 0.66 -2.54
C LYS A 123 5.82 1.86 -1.84
N ASP A 124 4.52 2.03 -2.01
CA ASP A 124 3.78 3.17 -1.43
C ASP A 124 3.72 3.09 0.10
N THR A 125 3.54 1.87 0.62
CA THR A 125 3.58 1.55 2.04
C THR A 125 4.90 1.95 2.69
N VAL A 126 6.03 1.57 2.09
CA VAL A 126 7.38 1.91 2.59
C VAL A 126 7.65 3.40 2.49
N ILE A 127 7.31 4.05 1.37
CA ILE A 127 7.46 5.51 1.21
C ILE A 127 6.70 6.26 2.33
N CYS A 128 5.46 5.86 2.62
CA CYS A 128 4.67 6.50 3.66
C CYS A 128 5.25 6.21 5.06
N ALA A 129 5.64 4.96 5.35
CA ALA A 129 6.26 4.61 6.63
C ALA A 129 7.58 5.36 6.88
N MET A 130 8.41 5.54 5.85
CA MET A 130 9.64 6.34 5.93
C MET A 130 9.35 7.82 6.26
N LYS A 131 8.26 8.39 5.74
CA LYS A 131 7.83 9.76 6.11
C LYS A 131 7.42 9.82 7.58
N ILE A 132 6.67 8.83 8.07
CA ILE A 132 6.25 8.76 9.47
C ILE A 132 7.48 8.66 10.38
N ALA A 133 8.44 7.78 10.06
CA ALA A 133 9.67 7.60 10.86
C ALA A 133 10.62 8.80 10.84
N GLN A 134 10.40 9.80 9.98
CA GLN A 134 11.11 11.08 10.02
C GLN A 134 10.54 12.06 11.05
N GLU A 135 9.31 11.85 11.51
CA GLU A 135 8.72 12.66 12.59
C GLU A 135 9.49 12.47 13.91
N PRO A 136 9.40 13.41 14.87
CA PRO A 136 10.17 13.36 16.11
C PRO A 136 10.02 12.06 16.93
N GLN A 137 8.91 11.34 16.78
CA GLN A 137 8.68 10.07 17.49
C GLN A 137 9.35 8.86 16.83
N GLY A 138 9.80 8.96 15.57
CA GLY A 138 10.33 7.83 14.81
C GLY A 138 9.37 6.65 14.74
N LEU A 139 9.88 5.42 14.92
CA LEU A 139 9.03 4.22 15.06
C LEU A 139 8.17 4.22 16.32
N GLY A 140 8.50 5.07 17.29
CA GLY A 140 7.67 5.31 18.47
C GLY A 140 6.30 5.90 18.16
N TYR A 141 6.02 6.32 16.92
CA TYR A 141 4.67 6.68 16.49
C TYR A 141 3.69 5.49 16.62
N TRP A 142 4.14 4.28 16.29
CA TRP A 142 3.32 3.08 16.35
C TRP A 142 3.27 2.51 17.78
N GLU A 143 2.07 2.44 18.34
CA GLU A 143 1.85 1.86 19.65
C GLU A 143 2.30 0.39 19.73
N ALA A 144 2.01 -0.38 18.67
CA ALA A 144 2.46 -1.76 18.56
C ALA A 144 3.99 -1.89 18.70
N TRP A 145 4.77 -1.02 18.06
CA TRP A 145 6.23 -1.06 18.18
C TRP A 145 6.69 -0.66 19.59
N ARG A 146 6.10 0.37 20.21
CA ARG A 146 6.43 0.76 21.59
C ARG A 146 6.22 -0.38 22.59
N HIS A 147 5.10 -1.11 22.49
CA HIS A 147 4.76 -2.17 23.45
C HIS A 147 5.47 -3.50 23.17
N HIS A 148 5.74 -3.81 21.90
CA HIS A 148 6.18 -5.14 21.52
C HIS A 148 7.63 -5.22 21.04
N CYS A 149 8.22 -4.12 20.56
CA CYS A 149 9.54 -4.11 19.93
C CYS A 149 10.56 -3.22 20.66
N GLN A 150 10.15 -2.03 21.10
CA GLN A 150 11.05 -1.04 21.66
C GLN A 150 11.83 -1.56 22.88
N GLY A 151 13.16 -1.40 22.84
CA GLY A 151 14.05 -1.75 23.94
C GLY A 151 14.24 -3.26 24.15
N LYS A 152 13.85 -4.09 23.18
CA LYS A 152 14.05 -5.55 23.22
C LYS A 152 15.18 -5.97 22.28
N ASP A 153 15.70 -7.17 22.52
CA ASP A 153 16.53 -7.84 21.54
C ASP A 153 15.65 -8.36 20.40
N LEU A 154 15.88 -7.85 19.20
CA LEU A 154 15.06 -8.15 18.01
C LEU A 154 15.77 -9.05 17.00
N ARG A 155 16.95 -9.60 17.32
CA ARG A 155 17.76 -10.39 16.37
C ARG A 155 16.99 -11.54 15.72
N ASP A 156 16.13 -12.22 16.48
CA ASP A 156 15.31 -13.34 16.00
C ASP A 156 14.37 -12.96 14.84
N TRP A 157 14.04 -11.67 14.67
CA TRP A 157 13.20 -11.22 13.56
C TRP A 157 13.89 -11.34 12.20
N VAL A 158 15.22 -11.36 12.16
CA VAL A 158 16.01 -11.48 10.93
C VAL A 158 16.95 -12.69 10.94
N ASP A 159 17.03 -13.42 12.06
CA ASP A 159 17.86 -14.61 12.15
C ASP A 159 17.45 -15.68 11.13
N GLY A 160 18.44 -16.32 10.51
CA GLY A 160 18.25 -17.34 9.47
C GLY A 160 17.65 -16.84 8.14
N CYS A 161 17.58 -15.53 7.90
CA CYS A 161 17.12 -14.99 6.62
C CYS A 161 18.28 -14.85 5.62
N ASP A 162 18.07 -15.36 4.41
CA ASP A 162 18.99 -15.13 3.28
C ASP A 162 18.65 -13.80 2.59
N PHE A 163 19.67 -12.98 2.36
CA PHE A 163 19.54 -11.66 1.73
C PHE A 163 20.11 -11.66 0.32
#